data_AF-A0A164U6S7-F1
#
_entry.id   AF-A0A164U6S7-F1
#
_cell.length_a   1.000
_cell.length_b   1.000
_cell.length_c   1.000
_cell.angle_alpha   90.00
_cell.angle_beta   90.00
_cell.angle_gamma   90.00
#
_symmetry.space_group_name_H-M   'P 1'
#
loop_
_entity.id
_entity.type
_entity.pdbx_description
1 polymer ?
#
loop_
_entity_poly.entity_id
_entity_poly.type
_entity_poly.pdbx_seq_one_letter_code
_entity_poly.pdbx_strand_id
1 'polypeptide(L)'
;MADASAPVTLRTRKFITNRLLQRRQMVLDVLHPSRANVSKAELSEHLSKLYKTDKERVVTFGLRTHFGGGRSTGFALIYDSEAAQKKFEPRYRLVRSGLAAKVEKASRKLRKERKNRSKKFRGTTKVKAAEPPKKGK
;
A
#
# COMPACT_ATOMS: atom_id res chain seq x y z
N MET A 1 21.90 -14.18 -20.44
CA MET A 1 21.73 -13.31 -19.26
C MET A 1 20.60 -12.36 -19.55
N ALA A 2 19.58 -12.24 -18.69
CA ALA A 2 18.48 -11.30 -18.91
C ALA A 2 18.99 -9.87 -18.67
N ASP A 3 18.88 -9.01 -19.68
CA ASP A 3 19.37 -7.63 -19.62
C ASP A 3 18.37 -6.75 -18.86
N ALA A 4 18.77 -6.28 -17.67
CA ALA A 4 17.96 -5.42 -16.82
C ALA A 4 17.76 -4.00 -17.39
N SER A 5 18.44 -3.63 -18.50
CA SER A 5 18.31 -2.33 -19.16
C SER A 5 17.41 -2.36 -20.40
N ALA A 6 16.95 -3.53 -20.86
CA ALA A 6 16.14 -3.63 -22.09
C ALA A 6 14.84 -2.79 -22.03
N PRO A 7 14.39 -2.11 -23.09
CA PRO A 7 13.26 -1.19 -23.01
C PRO A 7 11.95 -1.85 -22.53
N VAL A 8 11.20 -1.13 -21.71
CA VAL A 8 9.88 -1.55 -21.19
C VAL A 8 8.80 -0.64 -21.77
N THR A 9 7.75 -1.24 -22.32
CA THR A 9 6.61 -0.50 -22.88
C THR A 9 5.43 -0.58 -21.95
N LEU A 10 4.90 0.59 -21.55
CA LEU A 10 3.71 0.70 -20.71
C LEU A 10 2.49 1.00 -21.56
N ARG A 11 1.38 0.29 -21.30
CA ARG A 11 0.08 0.58 -21.87
C ARG A 11 -0.95 0.72 -20.75
N THR A 12 -1.66 1.84 -20.74
CA THR A 12 -2.71 2.11 -19.75
C THR A 12 -4.07 1.83 -20.36
N ARG A 13 -4.90 1.02 -19.67
CA ARG A 13 -6.27 0.68 -20.09
C ARG A 13 -7.26 1.01 -18.99
N LYS A 14 -8.54 1.13 -19.37
CA LYS A 14 -9.64 1.42 -18.41
C LYS A 14 -9.32 2.61 -17.51
N PHE A 15 -8.84 3.69 -18.12
CA PHE A 15 -8.48 4.91 -17.40
C PHE A 15 -9.75 5.61 -16.91
N ILE A 16 -9.77 5.94 -15.62
CA ILE A 16 -10.88 6.65 -14.97
C ILE A 16 -10.30 7.78 -14.13
N THR A 17 -10.81 8.99 -14.34
CA THR A 17 -10.57 10.13 -13.46
C THR A 17 -11.58 10.11 -12.32
N ASN A 18 -11.15 9.78 -11.11
CA ASN A 18 -12.00 9.71 -9.93
C ASN A 18 -11.79 10.94 -9.03
N ARG A 19 -12.64 11.96 -9.20
CA ARG A 19 -12.56 13.21 -8.43
C ARG A 19 -12.98 13.06 -6.97
N LEU A 20 -13.85 12.09 -6.65
CA LEU A 20 -14.28 11.81 -5.27
C LEU A 20 -13.11 11.39 -4.37
N LEU A 21 -12.13 10.70 -4.95
CA LEU A 21 -10.93 10.23 -4.27
C LEU A 21 -9.66 10.99 -4.68
N GLN A 22 -9.80 12.10 -5.41
CA GLN A 22 -8.70 12.96 -5.87
C GLN A 22 -7.57 12.17 -6.55
N ARG A 23 -7.94 11.25 -7.44
CA ARG A 23 -6.98 10.38 -8.12
C ARG A 23 -7.43 9.96 -9.52
N ARG A 24 -6.45 9.63 -10.36
CA ARG A 24 -6.63 8.89 -11.60
C ARG A 24 -6.32 7.42 -11.35
N GLN A 25 -7.14 6.52 -11.86
CA GLN A 25 -6.99 5.09 -11.68
C GLN A 25 -7.05 4.37 -13.02
N MET A 26 -6.19 3.37 -13.20
CA MET A 26 -6.05 2.66 -14.48
C MET A 26 -5.48 1.26 -14.30
N VAL A 27 -5.78 0.39 -15.26
CA VAL A 27 -5.09 -0.89 -15.43
C VAL A 27 -3.79 -0.63 -16.18
N LEU A 28 -2.69 -1.17 -15.64
CA LEU A 28 -1.36 -1.07 -16.23
C LEU A 28 -0.98 -2.40 -16.88
N ASP A 29 -0.80 -2.39 -18.19
CA ASP A 29 -0.17 -3.48 -18.92
C ASP A 29 1.30 -3.11 -19.14
N VAL A 30 2.20 -4.00 -18.71
CA VAL A 30 3.65 -3.83 -18.85
C VAL A 30 4.16 -4.86 -19.82
N LEU A 31 4.77 -4.43 -20.92
CA LEU A 31 5.43 -5.29 -21.91
C LEU A 31 6.94 -5.23 -21.69
N HIS A 32 7.53 -6.39 -21.43
CA HIS A 32 8.94 -6.53 -21.06
C HIS A 32 9.53 -7.81 -21.67
N PRO A 33 9.61 -7.94 -23.01
CA PRO A 33 9.92 -9.19 -23.70
C PRO A 33 11.30 -9.76 -23.33
N SER A 34 12.30 -8.91 -23.12
CA SER A 34 13.68 -9.32 -22.82
C SER A 34 14.00 -9.36 -21.32
N ARG A 35 13.03 -8.95 -20.46
CA ARG A 35 13.20 -8.92 -18.99
C ARG A 35 12.25 -9.89 -18.29
N ALA A 36 12.72 -10.49 -17.21
CA ALA A 36 11.90 -11.39 -16.39
C ALA A 36 10.79 -10.63 -15.63
N ASN A 37 11.12 -9.51 -15.00
CA ASN A 37 10.16 -8.65 -14.30
C ASN A 37 10.51 -7.16 -14.45
N VAL A 38 9.62 -6.30 -13.95
CA VAL A 38 9.86 -4.85 -13.83
C VAL A 38 9.58 -4.44 -12.39
N SER A 39 10.49 -3.66 -11.81
CA SER A 39 10.34 -3.21 -10.42
C SER A 39 9.24 -2.15 -10.30
N LYS A 40 8.58 -2.08 -9.14
CA LYS A 40 7.56 -1.04 -8.89
C LYS A 40 8.13 0.37 -8.90
N ALA A 41 9.39 0.52 -8.47
CA ALA A 41 10.04 1.82 -8.41
C ALA A 41 10.24 2.40 -9.82
N GLU A 42 10.68 1.56 -10.75
CA GLU A 42 10.86 1.90 -12.18
C GLU A 42 9.50 2.18 -12.85
N LEU A 43 8.47 1.37 -12.57
CA LEU A 43 7.12 1.63 -13.08
C LEU A 43 6.56 2.96 -12.58
N SER A 44 6.77 3.30 -11.31
CA SER A 44 6.35 4.59 -10.77
C SER A 44 7.08 5.75 -11.44
N GLU A 45 8.37 5.64 -11.74
CA GLU A 45 9.13 6.67 -12.47
C GLU A 45 8.66 6.85 -13.92
N HIS A 46 8.39 5.76 -14.63
CA HIS A 46 7.91 5.84 -16.01
C HIS A 46 6.52 6.46 -16.08
N LEU A 47 5.62 6.08 -15.15
CA LEU A 47 4.29 6.66 -15.04
C LEU A 47 4.33 8.13 -14.62
N SER A 48 5.26 8.50 -13.73
CA SER A 48 5.41 9.88 -13.28
C SER A 48 5.84 10.79 -14.44
N LYS A 49 6.77 10.33 -15.29
CA LYS A 49 7.17 11.01 -16.53
C LYS A 49 6.00 11.10 -17.53
N LEU A 50 5.28 9.99 -17.76
CA LEU A 50 4.20 9.94 -18.74
C LEU A 50 3.03 10.86 -18.38
N TYR A 51 2.66 10.92 -17.11
CA TYR A 51 1.53 11.72 -16.62
C TYR A 51 1.91 13.07 -16.01
N LYS A 52 3.19 13.44 -16.09
CA LYS A 52 3.74 14.70 -15.55
C LYS A 52 3.37 14.91 -14.08
N THR A 53 3.67 13.92 -13.25
CA THR A 53 3.44 13.95 -11.81
C THR A 53 4.69 13.53 -11.05
N ASP A 54 4.70 13.79 -9.74
CA ASP A 54 5.77 13.32 -8.86
C ASP A 54 5.68 11.80 -8.64
N LYS A 55 6.84 11.14 -8.57
CA LYS A 55 6.95 9.68 -8.35
C LYS A 55 6.23 9.22 -7.08
N GLU A 56 6.28 10.04 -6.03
CA GLU A 56 5.72 9.71 -4.71
C GLU A 56 4.20 9.57 -4.74
N ARG A 57 3.53 10.28 -5.65
CA ARG A 57 2.06 10.27 -5.82
C ARG A 57 1.56 9.10 -6.66
N VAL A 58 2.47 8.32 -7.27
CA VAL A 58 2.16 7.16 -8.11
C VAL A 58 2.27 5.88 -7.30
N VAL A 59 1.15 5.18 -7.14
CA VAL A 59 1.08 3.90 -6.44
C VAL A 59 0.72 2.79 -7.41
N THR A 60 1.62 1.83 -7.57
CA THR A 60 1.42 0.62 -8.40
C THR A 60 1.24 -0.62 -7.52
N PHE A 61 0.24 -1.45 -7.83
CA PHE A 61 -0.03 -2.68 -7.08
C PHE A 61 -0.69 -3.76 -7.95
N GLY A 62 -0.78 -4.98 -7.41
CA GLY A 62 -1.46 -6.08 -8.09
C GLY A 62 -0.76 -6.57 -9.36
N LEU A 63 0.54 -6.29 -9.51
CA LEU A 63 1.33 -6.74 -10.65
C LEU A 63 1.45 -8.27 -10.65
N ARG A 64 0.96 -8.90 -11.71
CA ARG A 64 1.07 -10.33 -11.97
C ARG A 64 1.64 -10.52 -13.38
N THR A 65 2.76 -11.24 -13.46
CA THR A 65 3.36 -11.71 -14.71
C THR A 65 2.47 -12.77 -15.35
N HIS A 66 2.29 -12.70 -16.67
CA HIS A 66 1.62 -13.74 -17.44
C HIS A 66 2.50 -14.99 -17.51
N PHE A 67 1.85 -16.13 -17.71
CA PHE A 67 2.54 -17.39 -18.01
C PHE A 67 3.37 -17.23 -19.30
N GLY A 68 4.59 -17.76 -19.28
CA GLY A 68 5.57 -17.56 -20.37
C GLY A 68 6.34 -16.24 -20.31
N GLY A 69 6.03 -15.32 -19.39
CA GLY A 69 6.76 -14.07 -19.23
C GLY A 69 6.45 -13.01 -20.29
N GLY A 70 7.31 -12.00 -20.42
CA GLY A 70 7.21 -10.93 -21.43
C GLY A 70 6.07 -9.91 -21.25
N ARG A 71 5.06 -10.22 -20.42
CA ARG A 71 3.95 -9.32 -20.10
C ARG A 71 3.54 -9.43 -18.64
N SER A 72 3.18 -8.30 -18.04
CA SER A 72 2.55 -8.22 -16.73
C SER A 72 1.29 -7.35 -16.77
N THR A 73 0.32 -7.67 -15.91
CA THR A 73 -0.86 -6.84 -15.67
C THR A 73 -0.87 -6.38 -14.23
N GLY A 74 -1.28 -5.13 -14.00
CA GLY A 74 -1.42 -4.57 -12.66
C GLY A 74 -2.35 -3.37 -12.63
N PHE A 75 -2.33 -2.65 -11.53
CA PHE A 75 -3.15 -1.47 -11.32
C PHE A 75 -2.29 -0.30 -10.86
N ALA A 76 -2.60 0.90 -11.37
CA ALA A 76 -1.90 2.12 -11.02
C ALA A 76 -2.90 3.18 -10.52
N LEU A 77 -2.51 3.88 -9.47
CA LEU A 77 -3.20 5.04 -8.92
C LEU A 77 -2.26 6.23 -8.98
N ILE A 78 -2.75 7.36 -9.47
CA ILE A 78 -2.01 8.62 -9.50
C ILE A 78 -2.85 9.63 -8.74
N TYR A 79 -2.38 10.02 -7.55
CA TYR A 79 -3.05 11.01 -6.72
C TYR A 79 -2.73 12.43 -7.19
N ASP A 80 -3.69 13.34 -7.02
CA ASP A 80 -3.48 14.76 -7.34
C ASP A 80 -2.56 15.43 -6.28
N SER A 81 -2.64 15.01 -5.02
CA SER A 81 -1.80 15.50 -3.91
C SER A 81 -1.38 14.39 -2.93
N GLU A 82 -0.28 14.63 -2.20
CA GLU A 82 0.20 13.71 -1.15
C GLU A 82 -0.75 13.63 0.06
N ALA A 83 -1.43 14.73 0.39
CA ALA A 83 -2.42 14.76 1.45
C ALA A 83 -3.59 13.81 1.13
N ALA A 84 -4.05 13.82 -0.12
CA ALA A 84 -5.08 12.90 -0.61
C ALA A 84 -4.59 11.45 -0.55
N GLN A 85 -3.36 11.19 -0.99
CA GLN A 85 -2.75 9.87 -0.94
C GLN A 85 -2.70 9.30 0.49
N LYS A 86 -2.19 10.08 1.45
CA LYS A 86 -2.11 9.67 2.86
C LYS A 86 -3.49 9.44 3.50
N LYS A 87 -4.50 10.20 3.07
CA LYS A 87 -5.88 10.07 3.55
C LYS A 87 -6.59 8.82 3.01
N PHE A 88 -6.46 8.56 1.70
CA PHE A 88 -7.25 7.55 1.02
C PHE A 88 -6.55 6.20 0.83
N GLU A 89 -5.21 6.14 0.83
CA GLU A 89 -4.56 4.83 0.69
C GLU A 89 -4.62 3.99 1.96
N PRO A 90 -4.80 2.66 1.81
CA PRO A 90 -4.65 1.74 2.93
C PRO A 90 -3.26 1.88 3.56
N ARG A 91 -3.24 1.95 4.89
CA ARG A 91 -2.03 2.15 5.68
C ARG A 91 -0.90 1.16 5.36
N TYR A 92 -1.20 -0.09 5.02
CA TYR A 92 -0.16 -1.08 4.69
C TYR A 92 0.64 -0.71 3.44
N ARG A 93 0.05 0.03 2.49
CA ARG A 93 0.75 0.53 1.30
C ARG A 93 1.62 1.73 1.64
N LEU A 94 1.11 2.64 2.46
CA LEU A 94 1.86 3.79 2.97
C LEU A 94 3.12 3.35 3.74
N VAL A 95 3.02 2.28 4.53
CA VAL A 95 4.19 1.70 5.22
C VAL A 95 5.20 1.13 4.23
N ARG A 96 4.75 0.47 3.16
CA ARG A 96 5.64 -0.08 2.11
C ARG A 96 6.33 1.01 1.30
N SER A 97 5.72 2.18 1.15
CA SER A 97 6.30 3.33 0.46
C SER A 97 7.08 4.26 1.40
N GLY A 98 7.20 3.93 2.70
CA GLY A 98 7.90 4.76 3.68
C GLY A 98 7.15 6.01 4.15
N LEU A 99 5.91 6.24 3.71
CA LEU A 99 5.11 7.42 4.05
C LEU A 99 4.44 7.35 5.43
N ALA A 100 4.43 6.17 6.07
CA ALA A 100 3.86 5.98 7.40
C ALA A 100 4.62 4.92 8.20
N ALA A 101 4.73 5.12 9.50
CA ALA A 101 5.29 4.11 10.40
C ALA A 101 4.33 2.93 10.62
N LYS A 102 4.92 1.73 10.71
CA LYS A 102 4.21 0.50 11.10
C LYS A 102 3.71 0.64 12.54
N VAL A 103 2.43 0.37 12.76
CA VAL A 103 1.89 0.35 14.14
C VAL A 103 2.30 -0.95 14.80
N GLU A 104 3.00 -0.86 15.90
CA GLU A 104 3.23 -1.99 16.78
C GLU A 104 1.95 -2.29 17.57
N LYS A 105 1.47 -3.51 17.46
CA LYS A 105 0.26 -3.98 18.15
C LYS A 105 0.56 -5.34 18.76
N ALA A 106 0.08 -5.55 19.98
CA ALA A 106 0.07 -6.86 20.61
C ALA A 106 -0.67 -7.88 19.71
N SER A 107 -0.28 -9.16 19.83
CA SER A 107 -0.82 -10.24 19.02
C SER A 107 -2.36 -10.32 19.11
N ARG A 108 -2.99 -10.87 18.06
CA ARG A 108 -4.45 -10.99 18.01
C ARG A 108 -5.00 -11.81 19.21
N LYS A 109 -4.26 -12.84 19.65
CA LYS A 109 -4.59 -13.66 20.82
C LYS A 109 -4.56 -12.84 22.10
N LEU A 110 -3.45 -12.14 22.39
CA LEU A 110 -3.30 -11.30 23.58
C LEU A 110 -4.37 -10.20 23.66
N ARG A 111 -4.72 -9.58 22.52
CA ARG A 111 -5.81 -8.58 22.46
C ARG A 111 -7.18 -9.18 22.80
N LYS A 112 -7.47 -10.40 22.31
CA LYS A 112 -8.73 -11.11 22.61
C LYS A 112 -8.80 -11.54 24.08
N GLU A 113 -7.70 -12.05 24.62
CA GLU A 113 -7.63 -12.43 26.04
C GLU A 113 -7.78 -11.22 26.95
N ARG A 114 -7.11 -10.10 26.65
CA ARG A 114 -7.30 -8.84 27.39
C ARG A 114 -8.75 -8.39 27.35
N LYS A 115 -9.38 -8.40 26.16
CA LYS A 115 -10.81 -8.08 26.01
C LYS A 115 -11.69 -8.98 26.87
N ASN A 116 -11.46 -10.30 26.86
CA ASN A 116 -12.28 -11.24 27.62
C ASN A 116 -12.08 -11.10 29.14
N ARG A 117 -10.86 -10.78 29.60
CA ARG A 117 -10.59 -10.41 31.00
C ARG A 117 -11.35 -9.15 31.41
N SER A 118 -11.27 -8.09 30.60
CA SER A 118 -12.00 -6.83 30.86
C SER A 118 -13.52 -6.97 30.82
N LYS A 119 -14.06 -7.98 30.13
CA LYS A 119 -15.52 -8.25 30.12
C LYS A 119 -16.07 -8.73 31.46
N LYS A 120 -15.23 -9.28 32.36
CA LYS A 120 -15.66 -9.78 33.68
C LYS A 120 -16.00 -8.69 34.69
N PHE A 121 -15.54 -7.46 34.44
CA PHE A 121 -15.76 -6.31 35.32
C PHE A 121 -16.81 -5.36 34.73
N ARG A 122 -17.37 -4.42 35.50
CA ARG A 122 -18.42 -3.48 35.04
C ARG A 122 -18.09 -2.03 35.42
N GLY A 123 -18.38 -1.08 34.54
CA GLY A 123 -18.09 0.34 34.79
C GLY A 123 -16.59 0.61 34.99
N THR A 124 -16.26 1.50 35.91
CA THR A 124 -14.89 1.94 36.20
C THR A 124 -13.97 0.83 36.73
N THR A 125 -14.52 -0.26 37.28
CA THR A 125 -13.71 -1.42 37.70
C THR A 125 -12.97 -2.09 36.54
N LYS A 126 -13.46 -1.96 35.29
CA LYS A 126 -12.74 -2.42 34.09
C LYS A 126 -11.41 -1.71 33.87
N VAL A 127 -11.36 -0.42 34.20
CA VAL A 127 -10.18 0.43 34.01
C VAL A 127 -9.18 0.17 35.13
N LYS A 128 -9.66 0.12 36.38
CA LYS A 128 -8.82 -0.16 37.57
C LYS A 128 -8.17 -1.54 37.53
N ALA A 129 -8.86 -2.58 37.04
CA ALA A 129 -8.29 -3.93 36.90
C ALA A 129 -7.27 -4.07 35.76
N ALA A 130 -7.17 -3.07 34.87
CA ALA A 130 -6.17 -3.05 33.79
C ALA A 130 -4.88 -2.31 34.20
N GLU A 131 -4.93 -1.49 35.25
CA GLU A 131 -3.75 -0.86 35.85
C GLU A 131 -3.02 -1.88 36.74
N PRO A 132 -1.68 -1.91 36.72
CA PRO A 132 -0.92 -2.69 37.69
C PRO A 132 -1.28 -2.20 39.11
N PRO A 133 -1.37 -3.11 40.10
CA PRO A 133 -1.65 -2.69 41.47
C PRO A 133 -0.62 -1.65 41.89
N LYS A 134 -1.09 -0.49 42.38
CA LYS A 134 -0.21 0.50 42.97
C LYS A 134 0.52 -0.19 44.13
N LYS A 135 1.81 -0.47 43.97
CA LYS A 135 2.65 -0.94 45.07
C LYS A 135 2.51 0.10 46.18
N GLY A 136 1.95 -0.33 47.32
CA GLY A 136 1.95 0.47 48.54
C GLY A 136 3.39 0.80 48.93
N LYS A 137 3.56 1.94 49.61
CA LYS A 137 4.81 2.32 50.27
C LYS A 137 5.40 1.16 51.05
#